data_AF-A0A7R9UGI3-F1
#
_entry.id   AF-A0A7R9UGI3-F1
#
_cell.length_a   1.000
_cell.length_b   1.000
_cell.length_c   1.000
_cell.angle_alpha   90.00
_cell.angle_beta   90.00
_cell.angle_gamma   90.00
#
_symmetry.space_group_name_H-M   'P 1'
#
loop_
_entity.id
_entity.type
_entity.pdbx_description
1 polymer ?
#
loop_
_entity_poly.entity_id
_entity_poly.type
_entity_poly.pdbx_seq_one_letter_code
_entity_poly.pdbx_strand_id
1 'polypeptide(L)'
;PLAIIRAGKIDAKQLMKAVSVDELVDWFLWNKEQAYRICDGETRATGMLTQQITANDLSDVGVRQDKDFGKALGTSSKLSTKYYPALQSTVVLLNLPLVAKLLFAFFRPLLPEAVLKKIKVCPGNTASGDIATCPFAMARLAVEQLPGFLAGKADK
;
A
#
# COMPACT_ATOMS: atom_id res chain seq x y z
N PRO A 1 3.47 -9.36 -7.78
CA PRO A 1 2.08 -9.37 -7.25
C PRO A 1 1.62 -7.96 -6.87
N LEU A 2 0.33 -7.66 -7.05
CA LEU A 2 -0.30 -6.40 -6.66
C LEU A 2 -1.14 -6.60 -5.39
N ALA A 3 -0.87 -5.80 -4.36
CA ALA A 3 -1.69 -5.74 -3.15
C ALA A 3 -2.47 -4.42 -3.12
N ILE A 4 -3.80 -4.49 -2.97
CA ILE A 4 -4.67 -3.32 -2.88
C ILE A 4 -5.05 -3.09 -1.42
N ILE A 5 -4.80 -1.88 -0.91
CA ILE A 5 -5.07 -1.48 0.47
C ILE A 5 -6.04 -0.30 0.43
N ARG A 6 -7.22 -0.44 1.06
CA ARG A 6 -8.22 0.62 1.18
C ARG A 6 -8.17 1.22 2.57
N ALA A 7 -7.25 2.15 2.79
CA ALA A 7 -6.88 2.61 4.12
C ALA A 7 -8.03 3.35 4.84
N GLY A 8 -8.84 4.12 4.13
CA GLY A 8 -9.95 4.86 4.77
C GLY A 8 -11.20 4.03 5.07
N LYS A 9 -11.22 2.74 4.71
CA LYS A 9 -12.35 1.84 5.00
C LYS A 9 -12.22 1.09 6.32
N ILE A 10 -11.10 1.25 7.02
CA ILE A 10 -10.88 0.57 8.30
C ILE A 10 -11.55 1.32 9.46
N ASP A 11 -12.33 0.62 10.27
CA ASP A 11 -12.65 1.08 11.63
C ASP A 11 -11.57 0.57 12.60
N ALA A 12 -10.46 1.30 12.66
CA ALA A 12 -9.32 0.91 13.50
C ALA A 12 -9.71 0.84 14.98
N LYS A 13 -10.63 1.71 15.44
CA LYS A 13 -11.05 1.74 16.84
C LYS A 13 -11.86 0.51 17.20
N GLN A 14 -12.77 0.08 16.33
CA GLN A 14 -13.54 -1.13 16.56
C GLN A 14 -12.67 -2.38 16.42
N LEU A 15 -11.77 -2.43 15.43
CA LEU A 15 -10.84 -3.53 15.24
C LEU A 15 -9.97 -3.75 16.49
N MET A 16 -9.37 -2.68 17.05
CA MET A 16 -8.50 -2.80 18.24
C MET A 16 -9.26 -3.16 19.53
N LYS A 17 -10.60 -3.18 19.52
CA LYS A 17 -11.37 -3.80 20.62
C LYS A 17 -11.48 -5.31 20.50
N ALA A 18 -11.26 -5.86 19.31
CA ALA A 18 -11.43 -7.28 19.01
C ALA A 18 -10.10 -8.04 18.95
N VAL A 19 -8.98 -7.36 18.67
CA VAL A 19 -7.65 -7.96 18.58
C VAL A 19 -6.63 -7.17 19.37
N SER A 20 -5.63 -7.87 19.88
CA SER A 20 -4.44 -7.26 20.50
C SER A 20 -3.50 -6.65 19.45
N VAL A 21 -2.56 -5.83 19.93
CA VAL A 21 -1.50 -5.26 19.08
C VAL A 21 -0.66 -6.37 18.44
N ASP A 22 -0.30 -7.41 19.20
CA ASP A 22 0.59 -8.47 18.72
C ASP A 22 -0.10 -9.35 17.68
N GLU A 23 -1.38 -9.70 17.88
CA GLU A 23 -2.17 -10.42 16.88
C GLU A 23 -2.27 -9.63 15.56
N LEU A 24 -2.46 -8.31 15.64
CA LEU A 24 -2.49 -7.47 14.44
C LEU A 24 -1.10 -7.34 13.78
N VAL A 25 -0.02 -7.31 14.56
CA VAL A 25 1.35 -7.36 14.03
C VAL A 25 1.58 -8.67 13.27
N ASP A 26 1.19 -9.81 13.86
CA ASP A 26 1.31 -11.12 13.25
C ASP A 26 0.48 -11.22 11.98
N TRP A 27 -0.74 -10.66 11.99
CA TRP A 27 -1.58 -10.59 10.79
C TRP A 27 -0.89 -9.78 9.66
N PHE A 28 -0.29 -8.63 9.99
CA PHE A 28 0.47 -7.86 9.00
C PHE A 28 1.68 -8.63 8.46
N LEU A 29 2.42 -9.34 9.31
CA LEU A 29 3.57 -10.14 8.90
C LEU A 29 3.16 -11.37 8.08
N TRP A 30 2.05 -12.00 8.42
CA TRP A 30 1.48 -13.10 7.64
C TRP A 30 1.15 -12.66 6.21
N ASN A 31 0.55 -11.47 6.03
CA ASN A 31 0.33 -10.90 4.69
C ASN A 31 1.64 -10.69 3.92
N LYS A 32 2.74 -10.32 4.60
CA LYS A 32 4.07 -10.20 3.98
C LYS A 32 4.63 -11.56 3.57
N GLU A 33 4.45 -12.59 4.39
CA GLU A 33 4.85 -13.95 4.06
C GLU A 33 4.12 -14.47 2.82
N GLN A 34 2.81 -14.27 2.73
CA GLN A 34 2.05 -14.67 1.53
C GLN A 34 2.60 -13.99 0.27
N ALA A 35 2.85 -12.68 0.36
CA ALA A 35 3.44 -11.93 -0.75
C ALA A 35 4.84 -12.40 -1.12
N TYR A 36 5.67 -12.72 -0.12
CA TYR A 36 7.02 -13.24 -0.32
C TYR A 36 6.98 -14.58 -1.07
N ARG A 37 6.13 -15.52 -0.65
CA ARG A 37 5.99 -16.82 -1.32
C ARG A 37 5.57 -16.69 -2.78
N ILE A 38 4.66 -15.77 -3.09
CA ILE A 38 4.26 -15.48 -4.48
C ILE A 38 5.45 -14.92 -5.27
N CYS A 39 6.14 -13.90 -4.73
CA CYS A 39 7.31 -13.31 -5.39
C CYS A 39 8.45 -14.31 -5.60
N ASP A 40 8.75 -15.16 -4.62
CA ASP A 40 9.79 -16.19 -4.70
C ASP A 40 9.44 -17.24 -5.77
N GLY A 41 8.19 -17.71 -5.80
CA GLY A 41 7.70 -18.62 -6.82
C GLY A 41 7.85 -18.07 -8.23
N GLU A 42 7.38 -16.85 -8.48
CA GLU A 42 7.52 -16.17 -9.77
C GLU A 42 8.99 -15.92 -10.15
N THR A 43 9.82 -15.58 -9.16
CA THR A 43 11.26 -15.38 -9.39
C THR A 43 11.94 -16.66 -9.84
N ARG A 44 11.62 -17.80 -9.21
CA ARG A 44 12.16 -19.11 -9.61
C ARG A 44 11.66 -19.55 -10.99
N ALA A 45 10.39 -19.29 -11.29
CA ALA A 45 9.78 -19.67 -12.57
C ALA A 45 10.36 -18.87 -13.76
N THR A 46 10.63 -17.58 -13.56
CA THR A 46 11.03 -16.67 -14.64
C THR A 46 12.54 -16.39 -14.68
N GLY A 47 13.27 -16.69 -13.61
CA GLY A 47 14.67 -16.28 -13.43
C GLY A 47 14.85 -14.78 -13.21
N MET A 48 13.76 -14.02 -13.05
CA MET A 48 13.79 -12.56 -12.84
C MET A 48 13.28 -12.21 -11.45
N LEU A 49 13.99 -11.34 -10.74
CA LEU A 49 13.59 -10.89 -9.41
C LEU A 49 12.20 -10.23 -9.46
N THR A 50 11.24 -10.89 -8.82
CA THR A 50 9.86 -10.41 -8.71
C THR A 50 9.66 -9.75 -7.35
N GLN A 51 9.00 -8.60 -7.36
CA GLN A 51 8.74 -7.80 -6.17
C GLN A 51 7.25 -7.40 -6.09
N GLN A 52 6.80 -7.08 -4.88
CA GLN A 52 5.44 -6.61 -4.65
C GLN A 52 5.27 -5.12 -4.97
N ILE A 53 4.14 -4.80 -5.58
CA ILE A 53 3.60 -3.43 -5.69
C ILE A 53 2.41 -3.33 -4.74
N THR A 54 2.30 -2.24 -3.97
CA THR A 54 1.09 -1.93 -3.18
C THR A 54 0.39 -0.71 -3.76
N ALA A 55 -0.90 -0.82 -4.01
CA ALA A 55 -1.78 0.30 -4.34
C ALA A 55 -2.60 0.67 -3.10
N ASN A 56 -2.38 1.88 -2.59
CA ASN A 56 -2.99 2.36 -1.35
C ASN A 56 -4.02 3.41 -1.74
N ASP A 57 -5.29 3.01 -1.71
CA ASP A 57 -6.43 3.92 -1.81
C ASP A 57 -6.61 4.64 -0.48
N LEU A 58 -6.31 5.94 -0.51
CA LEU A 58 -6.38 6.82 0.66
C LEU A 58 -7.67 7.65 0.68
N SER A 59 -8.67 7.29 -0.13
CA SER A 59 -10.03 7.83 -0.01
C SER A 59 -10.52 7.63 1.43
N ASP A 60 -11.17 8.64 1.99
CA ASP A 60 -11.76 8.63 3.33
C ASP A 60 -10.76 8.45 4.50
N VAL A 61 -9.45 8.55 4.24
CA VAL A 61 -8.46 8.49 5.33
C VAL A 61 -8.59 9.72 6.22
N GLY A 62 -8.91 9.48 7.50
CA GLY A 62 -8.93 10.49 8.54
C GLY A 62 -7.53 10.89 9.02
N VAL A 63 -7.43 12.06 9.65
CA VAL A 63 -6.16 12.59 10.20
C VAL A 63 -5.75 11.89 11.51
N ARG A 64 -6.70 11.27 12.21
CA ARG A 64 -6.48 10.64 13.52
C ARG A 64 -6.51 9.12 13.39
N GLN A 65 -5.38 8.48 13.70
CA GLN A 65 -5.25 7.03 13.77
C GLN A 65 -5.40 6.56 15.22
N ASP A 66 -5.98 5.38 15.42
CA ASP A 66 -5.95 4.71 16.72
C ASP A 66 -4.50 4.42 17.13
N LYS A 67 -4.16 4.65 18.41
CA LYS A 67 -2.77 4.56 18.89
C LYS A 67 -2.22 3.14 18.80
N ASP A 68 -3.03 2.15 19.16
CA ASP A 68 -2.61 0.76 19.19
C ASP A 68 -2.54 0.19 17.78
N PHE A 69 -3.47 0.60 16.91
CA PHE A 69 -3.38 0.30 15.48
C PHE A 69 -2.11 0.91 14.86
N GLY A 70 -1.78 2.16 15.19
CA GLY A 70 -0.54 2.81 14.77
C GLY A 70 0.72 2.10 15.29
N LYS A 71 0.70 1.64 16.54
CA LYS A 71 1.78 0.84 17.13
C LYS A 71 1.97 -0.48 16.40
N ALA A 72 0.89 -1.20 16.09
CA ALA A 72 0.93 -2.45 15.33
C ALA A 72 1.53 -2.23 13.93
N LEU A 73 1.03 -1.21 13.20
CA LEU A 73 1.51 -0.87 11.86
C LEU A 73 3.00 -0.46 11.85
N GLY A 74 3.43 0.33 12.83
CA GLY A 74 4.83 0.75 12.96
C GLY A 74 5.77 -0.41 13.31
N THR A 75 5.33 -1.31 14.20
CA THR A 75 6.09 -2.50 14.60
C THR A 75 6.23 -3.47 13.44
N SER A 76 5.13 -3.79 12.75
CA SER A 76 5.15 -4.70 11.59
C SER A 76 5.96 -4.12 10.43
N SER A 77 5.94 -2.80 10.22
CA SER A 77 6.77 -2.12 9.20
C SER A 77 8.27 -2.29 9.48
N LYS A 78 8.70 -2.14 10.73
CA LYS A 78 10.10 -2.38 11.13
C LYS A 78 10.50 -3.84 10.94
N LEU A 79 9.68 -4.76 11.43
CA LEU A 79 9.93 -6.21 11.30
C LEU A 79 9.95 -6.67 9.84
N SER A 80 9.03 -6.19 9.01
CA SER A 80 8.98 -6.54 7.60
C SER A 80 10.23 -6.09 6.83
N THR A 81 10.83 -4.96 7.20
CA THR A 81 12.09 -4.49 6.59
C THR A 81 13.25 -5.43 6.96
N LYS A 82 13.21 -6.06 8.14
CA LYS A 82 14.21 -7.02 8.60
C LYS A 82 14.02 -8.41 7.98
N TYR A 83 12.79 -8.92 7.98
CA TYR A 83 12.49 -10.30 7.57
C TYR A 83 12.31 -10.47 6.07
N TYR A 84 11.80 -9.43 5.38
CA TYR A 84 11.51 -9.48 3.95
C TYR A 84 12.24 -8.35 3.21
N PRO A 85 13.59 -8.33 3.28
CA PRO A 85 14.35 -7.30 2.57
C PRO A 85 14.05 -7.40 1.06
N ALA A 86 13.92 -6.24 0.42
CA ALA A 86 13.61 -6.12 -1.00
C ALA A 86 12.27 -6.73 -1.48
N LEU A 87 11.34 -7.14 -0.59
CA LEU A 87 10.02 -7.60 -1.04
C LEU A 87 9.21 -6.49 -1.74
N GLN A 88 9.27 -5.27 -1.21
CA GLN A 88 8.50 -4.14 -1.73
C GLN A 88 9.29 -3.35 -2.80
N SER A 89 8.78 -3.37 -4.04
CA SER A 89 9.28 -2.52 -5.14
C SER A 89 8.69 -1.12 -5.06
N THR A 90 7.36 -0.99 -5.02
CA THR A 90 6.71 0.31 -5.21
C THR A 90 5.45 0.44 -4.36
N VAL A 91 5.26 1.61 -3.76
CA VAL A 91 4.09 2.00 -2.98
C VAL A 91 3.39 3.11 -3.74
N VAL A 92 2.24 2.77 -4.33
CA VAL A 92 1.40 3.70 -5.08
C VAL A 92 0.38 4.30 -4.12
N LEU A 93 0.29 5.63 -4.07
CA LEU A 93 -0.70 6.35 -3.29
C LEU A 93 -1.77 6.91 -4.24
N LEU A 94 -2.99 6.44 -4.07
CA LEU A 94 -4.19 6.82 -4.82
C LEU A 94 -5.10 7.68 -3.93
N ASN A 95 -5.87 8.58 -4.54
CA ASN A 95 -6.91 9.38 -3.86
C ASN A 95 -6.43 10.14 -2.61
N LEU A 96 -5.18 10.62 -2.64
CA LEU A 96 -4.58 11.29 -1.49
C LEU A 96 -5.36 12.58 -1.18
N PRO A 97 -5.97 12.72 0.03
CA PRO A 97 -6.75 13.91 0.38
C PRO A 97 -5.84 15.14 0.47
N LEU A 98 -6.41 16.34 0.27
CA LEU A 98 -5.64 17.59 0.17
C LEU A 98 -4.73 17.82 1.39
N VAL A 99 -5.23 17.56 2.60
CA VAL A 99 -4.46 17.68 3.84
C VAL A 99 -3.26 16.72 3.84
N ALA A 100 -3.45 15.47 3.41
CA ALA A 100 -2.37 14.50 3.34
C ALA A 100 -1.36 14.83 2.21
N LYS A 101 -1.82 15.42 1.11
CA LYS A 101 -0.94 15.98 0.05
C LYS A 101 -0.02 17.05 0.61
N LEU A 102 -0.57 18.00 1.38
CA LEU A 102 0.18 19.09 2.00
C LEU A 102 1.19 18.56 3.04
N LEU A 103 0.76 17.66 3.92
CA LEU A 103 1.65 17.04 4.90
C LEU A 103 2.77 16.25 4.22
N PHE A 104 2.44 15.41 3.22
CA PHE A 104 3.46 14.67 2.49
C PHE A 104 4.46 15.60 1.80
N ALA A 105 3.99 16.68 1.15
CA ALA A 105 4.87 17.66 0.52
C ALA A 105 5.80 18.34 1.54
N PHE A 106 5.31 18.65 2.74
CA PHE A 106 6.09 19.25 3.81
C PHE A 106 7.15 18.31 4.39
N PHE A 107 6.81 17.03 4.62
CA PHE A 107 7.72 16.04 5.22
C PHE A 107 8.60 15.32 4.20
N ARG A 108 8.31 15.40 2.90
CA ARG A 108 9.07 14.76 1.82
C ARG A 108 10.59 15.02 1.90
N PRO A 109 11.09 16.24 2.19
CA PRO A 109 12.54 16.50 2.28
C PRO A 109 13.24 15.75 3.41
N LEU A 110 12.50 15.30 4.44
CA LEU A 110 13.02 14.57 5.59
C LEU A 110 13.03 13.04 5.38
N LEU A 111 12.40 12.56 4.30
CA LEU A 111 12.33 11.13 4.02
C LEU A 111 13.61 10.66 3.30
N PRO A 112 14.17 9.48 3.65
CA PRO A 112 15.33 8.93 2.96
C PRO A 112 15.06 8.71 1.46
N GLU A 113 16.06 8.92 0.61
CA GLU A 113 15.91 8.72 -0.84
C GLU A 113 15.41 7.32 -1.22
N ALA A 114 15.87 6.29 -0.50
CA ALA A 114 15.46 4.91 -0.71
C ALA A 114 13.94 4.72 -0.52
N VAL A 115 13.33 5.49 0.38
CA VAL A 115 11.87 5.50 0.60
C VAL A 115 11.19 6.29 -0.51
N LEU A 116 11.69 7.48 -0.84
CA LEU A 116 11.12 8.34 -1.88
C LEU A 116 11.12 7.69 -3.26
N LYS A 117 12.18 6.94 -3.60
CA LYS A 117 12.29 6.18 -4.86
C LYS A 117 11.16 5.15 -5.01
N LYS A 118 10.69 4.59 -3.89
CA LYS A 118 9.61 3.59 -3.84
C LYS A 118 8.21 4.19 -3.78
N ILE A 119 8.03 5.44 -3.33
CA ILE A 119 6.71 6.06 -3.25
C ILE A 119 6.35 6.72 -4.59
N LYS A 120 5.16 6.40 -5.11
CA LYS A 120 4.59 7.03 -6.31
C LYS A 120 3.22 7.59 -5.96
N VAL A 121 3.11 8.92 -6.00
CA VAL A 121 1.83 9.62 -5.77
C VAL A 121 1.15 9.77 -7.12
N CYS A 122 -0.05 9.20 -7.25
CA CYS A 122 -0.86 9.40 -8.43
C CYS A 122 -1.58 10.76 -8.35
N PRO A 123 -1.50 11.61 -9.39
CA PRO A 123 -2.39 12.75 -9.51
C PRO A 123 -3.83 12.27 -9.74
N GLY A 124 -4.82 13.08 -9.35
CA GLY A 124 -6.23 12.79 -9.61
C GLY A 124 -6.99 12.04 -8.50
N ASN A 125 -8.24 11.72 -8.82
CA ASN A 125 -9.16 10.93 -8.00
C ASN A 125 -9.66 9.75 -8.86
N THR A 126 -9.30 8.52 -8.50
CA THR A 126 -9.76 7.32 -9.21
C THR A 126 -11.27 7.14 -9.09
N ALA A 127 -11.92 7.73 -8.07
CA ALA A 127 -13.38 7.74 -7.96
C ALA A 127 -14.07 8.64 -9.00
N SER A 128 -13.36 9.62 -9.59
CA SER A 128 -13.86 10.40 -10.73
C SER A 128 -13.55 9.74 -12.09
N GLY A 129 -13.07 8.50 -12.09
CA GLY A 129 -13.08 7.63 -13.27
C GLY A 129 -11.82 7.62 -14.13
N ASP A 130 -10.73 8.30 -13.76
CA ASP A 130 -9.53 8.33 -14.60
C ASP A 130 -8.24 7.95 -13.84
N ILE A 131 -8.07 6.63 -13.63
CA ILE A 131 -6.79 6.07 -13.17
C ILE A 131 -5.68 6.21 -14.24
N ALA A 132 -6.03 6.49 -15.50
CA ALA A 132 -5.08 6.68 -16.57
C ALA A 132 -4.29 7.98 -16.43
N THR A 133 -4.81 8.95 -15.68
CA THR A 133 -4.03 10.12 -15.24
C THR A 133 -2.86 9.77 -14.34
N CYS A 134 -2.80 8.57 -13.75
CA CYS A 134 -1.63 8.13 -13.01
C CYS A 134 -0.60 7.44 -13.93
N PRO A 135 0.57 8.07 -14.19
CA PRO A 135 1.56 7.50 -15.10
C PRO A 135 2.11 6.17 -14.62
N PHE A 136 2.16 5.96 -13.29
CA PHE A 136 2.61 4.70 -12.72
C PHE A 136 1.54 3.62 -12.79
N ALA A 137 0.26 3.98 -12.63
CA ALA A 137 -0.82 3.02 -12.79
C ALA A 137 -0.80 2.48 -14.22
N MET A 138 -0.76 3.34 -15.23
CA MET A 138 -0.72 2.93 -16.63
C MET A 138 0.49 2.07 -16.99
N ALA A 139 1.67 2.35 -16.42
CA ALA A 139 2.89 1.64 -16.78
C ALA A 139 3.09 0.30 -16.06
N ARG A 140 2.53 0.13 -14.86
CA ARG A 140 2.89 -0.96 -13.93
C ARG A 140 1.71 -1.64 -13.25
N LEU A 141 0.54 -0.99 -13.20
CA LEU A 141 -0.69 -1.60 -12.75
C LEU A 141 -1.47 -2.01 -14.00
N ALA A 142 -1.62 -3.32 -14.24
CA ALA A 142 -2.45 -3.78 -15.35
C ALA A 142 -3.89 -3.30 -15.11
N VAL A 143 -4.30 -2.18 -15.74
CA VAL A 143 -5.59 -1.50 -15.49
C VAL A 143 -6.77 -2.45 -15.72
N GLU A 144 -6.63 -3.35 -16.68
CA GLU A 144 -7.59 -4.42 -16.96
C GLU A 144 -7.80 -5.38 -15.78
N GLN A 145 -6.80 -5.53 -14.91
CA GLN A 145 -6.84 -6.39 -13.71
C GLN A 145 -7.21 -5.62 -12.44
N LEU A 146 -7.40 -4.30 -12.53
CA LEU A 146 -7.84 -3.51 -11.39
C LEU A 146 -9.37 -3.62 -11.22
N PRO A 147 -9.87 -3.62 -9.98
CA PRO A 147 -11.30 -3.58 -9.73
C PRO A 147 -11.90 -2.22 -10.11
N GLY A 148 -13.19 -2.19 -10.46
CA GLY A 148 -13.90 -1.00 -10.93
C GLY A 148 -13.94 0.14 -9.93
N PHE A 149 -13.85 -0.13 -8.62
CA PHE A 149 -13.72 0.93 -7.59
C PHE A 149 -12.38 1.69 -7.67
N LEU A 150 -11.38 1.16 -8.37
CA LEU A 150 -10.15 1.88 -8.73
C LEU A 150 -10.17 2.34 -10.20
N ALA A 151 -11.35 2.42 -10.82
CA ALA A 151 -11.53 2.69 -12.25
C ALA A 151 -10.84 1.65 -13.18
N GLY A 152 -10.69 0.41 -12.71
CA GLY A 152 -10.27 -0.72 -13.53
C GLY A 152 -11.44 -1.40 -14.26
N LYS A 153 -11.17 -2.58 -14.84
CA LYS A 153 -12.13 -3.34 -15.64
C LYS A 153 -12.29 -4.81 -15.22
N ALA A 154 -11.65 -5.24 -14.13
CA ALA A 154 -11.65 -6.65 -13.72
C ALA A 154 -13.02 -7.18 -13.28
N ASP A 155 -13.96 -6.30 -12.94
CA ASP A 155 -15.32 -6.58 -12.49
C ASP A 155 -16.39 -6.32 -13.55
N LYS A 156 -16.00 -6.01 -14.79
CA LYS A 156 -16.86 -5.86 -15.96
C LYS A 156 -16.70 -7.04 -16.91
#